data_AF-A0A9P6DGN3-F1
#
_entry.id   AF-A0A9P6DGN3-F1
#
_cell.length_a   1.000
_cell.length_b   1.000
_cell.length_c   1.000
_cell.angle_alpha   90.00
_cell.angle_beta   90.00
_cell.angle_gamma   90.00
#
_symmetry.space_group_name_H-M   'P 1'
#
loop_
_entity.id
_entity.type
_entity.pdbx_description
1 polymer ?
#
loop_
_entity_poly.entity_id
_entity_poly.type
_entity_poly.pdbx_seq_one_letter_code
_entity_poly.pdbx_strand_id
1 'polypeptide(L)'
;MDQLPEFLDYITSQPQLKRATHCMYAYRTFKQNLKEPNHHGLRAQAVSAMPPSKSTVLTGQKDGGESGSGDRLARLLQDTRSDNVVLVVSRWYGGIQLGNDRWKRINQVAKEALQKGNFPRPKEGPASSNSASSSKKRRR
;
A
#
# COMPACT_ATOMS: atom_id res chain seq x y z
N MET A 1 -8.70 2.77 -19.45
CA MET A 1 -8.77 3.93 -18.54
C MET A 1 -8.13 3.54 -17.23
N ASP A 2 -7.04 4.19 -16.82
CA ASP A 2 -6.39 3.93 -15.53
C ASP A 2 -7.30 4.46 -14.40
N GLN A 3 -8.06 3.59 -13.72
CA GLN A 3 -9.06 3.96 -12.69
C GLN A 3 -8.46 4.42 -11.35
N LEU A 4 -7.15 4.29 -11.18
CA LEU A 4 -6.47 4.53 -9.90
C LEU A 4 -6.60 5.98 -9.40
N PRO A 5 -6.38 7.03 -10.21
CA PRO A 5 -6.52 8.42 -9.74
C PRO A 5 -7.93 8.72 -9.25
N GLU A 6 -8.95 8.29 -10.00
CA GLU A 6 -10.35 8.47 -9.62
C GLU A 6 -10.68 7.73 -8.30
N PHE A 7 -10.15 6.52 -8.12
CA PHE A 7 -10.29 5.78 -6.86
C PHE A 7 -9.59 6.48 -5.68
N LEU A 8 -8.40 7.04 -5.89
CA LEU A 8 -7.68 7.80 -4.87
C LEU A 8 -8.42 9.09 -4.49
N ASP A 9 -9.00 9.78 -5.46
CA ASP A 9 -9.82 10.96 -5.20
C ASP A 9 -11.12 10.59 -4.47
N TYR A 10 -11.78 9.51 -4.88
CA TYR A 10 -12.98 8.99 -4.22
C TYR A 10 -12.71 8.60 -2.76
N ILE A 11 -11.63 7.86 -2.48
CA ILE A 11 -11.34 7.43 -1.11
C ILE A 11 -10.93 8.63 -0.25
N THR A 12 -10.10 9.55 -0.75
CA THR A 12 -9.63 10.70 0.04
C THR A 12 -10.70 11.78 0.23
N SER A 13 -11.75 11.81 -0.60
CA SER A 13 -12.88 12.72 -0.45
C SER A 13 -13.96 12.24 0.53
N GLN A 14 -13.90 10.99 1.02
CA GLN A 14 -14.86 10.46 1.98
C GLN A 14 -14.97 11.32 3.24
N PRO A 15 -16.17 11.57 3.81
CA PRO A 15 -16.35 12.47 4.95
C PRO A 15 -15.46 12.15 6.16
N GLN A 16 -15.21 10.86 6.42
CA GLN A 16 -14.34 10.45 7.52
C GLN A 16 -12.87 10.86 7.28
N LEU A 17 -12.37 10.71 6.05
CA LEU A 17 -10.98 11.03 5.70
C LEU A 17 -10.78 12.53 5.47
N LYS A 18 -11.77 13.21 4.87
CA LYS A 18 -11.75 14.66 4.66
C LYS A 18 -11.74 15.46 5.97
N ARG A 19 -12.33 14.91 7.04
CA ARG A 19 -12.35 15.52 8.38
C ARG A 19 -11.10 15.19 9.21
N ALA A 20 -10.21 14.33 8.72
CA ALA A 20 -8.94 14.06 9.39
C ALA A 20 -8.02 15.27 9.28
N THR A 21 -7.18 15.49 10.29
CA THR A 21 -6.18 16.56 10.24
C THR A 21 -5.10 16.27 9.19
N HIS A 22 -4.72 15.00 9.08
CA HIS A 22 -3.79 14.52 8.06
C HIS A 22 -4.34 13.23 7.44
N CYS A 23 -4.25 13.11 6.12
CA CYS A 23 -4.66 11.93 5.37
C CYS A 23 -3.57 11.60 4.33
N MET A 24 -2.73 10.63 4.67
CA MET A 24 -1.61 10.19 3.84
C MET A 24 -1.93 8.86 3.18
N TYR A 25 -1.32 8.59 2.04
CA TYR A 25 -1.44 7.29 1.38
C TYR A 25 -0.17 6.89 0.64
N ALA A 26 -0.05 5.61 0.38
CA ALA A 26 0.85 5.05 -0.62
C ALA A 26 0.17 3.90 -1.34
N TYR A 27 0.59 3.62 -2.57
CA TYR A 27 0.09 2.49 -3.33
C TYR A 27 1.20 1.79 -4.09
N ARG A 28 0.98 0.50 -4.33
CA ARG A 28 1.80 -0.35 -5.18
C ARG A 28 0.87 -1.30 -5.91
N THR A 29 0.64 -1.03 -7.20
CA THR A 29 -0.29 -1.78 -8.06
C THR A 29 0.38 -2.19 -9.37
N PHE A 30 -0.32 -2.93 -10.22
CA PHE A 30 0.16 -3.36 -11.51
C PHE A 30 -0.57 -2.61 -12.62
N LYS A 31 0.18 -2.12 -13.61
CA LYS A 31 -0.42 -1.69 -14.87
C LYS A 31 -0.56 -2.92 -15.76
N GLN A 32 -1.80 -3.33 -16.06
CA GLN A 32 -2.03 -4.30 -17.12
C GLN A 32 -1.64 -3.64 -18.44
N ASN A 33 -0.61 -4.13 -19.09
CA ASN A 33 -0.39 -3.84 -20.50
C ASN A 33 -1.46 -4.60 -21.29
N LEU A 34 -2.60 -3.96 -21.51
CA LEU A 34 -3.52 -4.38 -22.55
C LEU A 34 -2.77 -4.17 -23.87
N LYS A 35 -2.24 -5.24 -24.47
CA LYS A 35 -1.96 -5.20 -25.90
C LYS A 35 -3.32 -5.04 -26.56
N GLU A 36 -3.58 -3.87 -27.13
CA GLU A 36 -4.66 -3.68 -28.11
C GLU A 36 -4.56 -4.84 -29.12
N PRO A 37 -5.65 -5.57 -29.39
CA PRO A 37 -5.63 -6.58 -30.43
C PRO A 37 -5.31 -5.87 -31.74
N ASN A 38 -4.21 -6.26 -32.40
CA ASN A 38 -3.87 -5.77 -33.73
C ASN A 38 -5.08 -5.97 -34.65
N HIS A 39 -5.80 -4.90 -34.96
CA HIS A 39 -6.89 -4.94 -35.93
C HIS A 39 -6.29 -5.06 -37.34
N HIS A 40 -6.01 -6.29 -37.75
CA HIS A 40 -6.14 -6.68 -39.15
C HIS A 40 -6.70 -8.10 -39.19
N GLY A 41 -7.92 -8.23 -39.73
CA GLY A 41 -8.78 -9.38 -39.51
C GLY A 41 -8.21 -10.74 -39.90
N LEU A 42 -8.49 -11.75 -39.06
CA LEU A 42 -9.10 -13.03 -39.43
C LEU A 42 -9.33 -13.85 -38.14
N ARG A 43 -10.46 -14.56 -38.07
CA ARG A 43 -10.74 -15.57 -37.04
C ARG A 43 -9.67 -16.67 -37.12
N ALA A 44 -9.02 -17.01 -36.00
CA ALA A 44 -8.43 -18.34 -35.84
C ALA A 44 -8.23 -18.68 -34.35
N GLN A 45 -8.56 -19.92 -34.05
CA GLN A 45 -8.41 -20.60 -32.77
C GLN A 45 -6.93 -20.68 -32.39
N ALA A 46 -6.58 -20.38 -31.14
CA ALA A 46 -5.34 -20.83 -30.50
C ALA A 46 -5.43 -20.61 -28.98
N VAL A 47 -5.94 -21.59 -28.26
CA VAL A 47 -5.70 -21.73 -26.81
C VAL A 47 -4.30 -22.28 -26.59
N SER A 48 -3.28 -21.47 -26.86
CA SER A 48 -1.90 -21.79 -26.52
C SER A 48 -1.32 -20.69 -25.66
N ALA A 49 -1.19 -21.00 -24.37
CA ALA A 49 -0.36 -20.36 -23.35
C ALA A 49 0.19 -18.97 -23.74
N MET A 50 -0.57 -17.92 -23.46
CA MET A 50 -0.02 -16.57 -23.46
C MET A 50 1.12 -16.52 -22.43
N PRO A 51 2.33 -16.05 -22.81
CA PRO A 51 3.39 -15.81 -21.84
C PRO A 51 2.89 -14.79 -20.81
N PRO A 52 3.26 -14.90 -19.52
CA PRO A 52 2.85 -13.94 -18.51
C PRO A 52 3.32 -12.55 -18.96
N SER A 53 2.36 -11.70 -19.35
CA SER A 53 2.64 -10.34 -19.78
C SER A 53 3.41 -9.64 -18.67
N LYS A 54 4.58 -9.05 -18.97
CA LYS A 54 5.36 -8.26 -18.01
C LYS A 54 4.44 -7.20 -17.38
N SER A 55 4.05 -7.42 -16.13
CA SER A 55 3.26 -6.47 -15.35
C SER A 55 4.20 -5.41 -14.78
N THR A 56 4.06 -4.16 -15.25
CA THR A 56 4.82 -3.05 -14.69
C THR A 56 4.21 -2.65 -13.35
N VAL A 57 5.03 -2.62 -12.30
CA VAL A 57 4.60 -2.14 -10.99
C VAL A 57 4.50 -0.62 -11.01
N LEU A 58 3.32 -0.10 -10.70
CA LEU A 58 3.02 1.31 -10.53
C LEU A 58 3.01 1.64 -9.04
N THR A 59 3.82 2.61 -8.63
CA THR A 59 3.91 3.07 -7.24
C THR A 59 3.66 4.57 -7.14
N GLY A 60 3.18 5.03 -5.99
CA GLY A 60 3.04 6.44 -5.68
C GLY A 60 2.65 6.66 -4.24
N GLN A 61 2.72 7.92 -3.79
CA GLN A 61 2.48 8.30 -2.40
C GLN A 61 1.96 9.74 -2.30
N LYS A 62 1.45 10.09 -1.11
CA LYS A 62 1.12 11.47 -0.72
C LYS A 62 1.19 11.64 0.79
N ASP A 63 1.84 12.72 1.23
CA ASP A 63 2.08 13.02 2.66
C ASP A 63 0.86 13.53 3.44
N GLY A 64 -0.18 14.05 2.77
CA GLY A 64 -1.40 14.49 3.47
C GLY A 64 -1.20 15.59 4.52
N GLY A 65 -0.18 16.43 4.37
CA GLY A 65 0.18 17.48 5.34
C GLY A 65 1.06 17.02 6.50
N GLU A 66 1.43 15.73 6.57
CA GLU A 66 2.42 15.21 7.52
C GLU A 66 3.68 14.79 6.74
N SER A 67 4.71 15.64 6.76
CA SER A 67 5.91 15.50 5.93
C SER A 67 6.63 14.16 6.11
N GLY A 68 6.93 13.50 4.98
CA GLY A 68 7.62 12.20 4.90
C GLY A 68 6.74 11.01 5.26
N SER A 69 5.43 11.18 5.46
CA SER A 69 4.53 10.07 5.78
C SER A 69 4.26 9.15 4.59
N GLY A 70 4.11 9.72 3.39
CA GLY A 70 3.88 8.99 2.15
C GLY A 70 5.05 8.05 1.83
N ASP A 71 6.28 8.56 1.94
CA ASP A 71 7.49 7.75 1.72
C ASP A 71 7.61 6.60 2.75
N ARG A 72 7.27 6.85 4.02
CA ARG A 72 7.26 5.80 5.06
C ARG A 72 6.25 4.70 4.73
N LEU A 73 5.05 5.07 4.26
CA LEU A 73 4.03 4.10 3.86
C LEU A 73 4.44 3.34 2.58
N ALA A 74 5.01 4.02 1.59
CA ALA A 74 5.51 3.40 0.37
C ALA A 74 6.62 2.39 0.69
N ARG A 75 7.54 2.76 1.59
CA ARG A 75 8.59 1.85 2.07
C ARG A 75 8.00 0.64 2.79
N LEU A 76 6.97 0.82 3.61
CA LEU A 76 6.29 -0.29 4.27
C LEU A 76 5.67 -1.27 3.27
N LEU A 77 5.02 -0.79 2.21
CA LEU A 77 4.48 -1.64 1.15
C LEU A 77 5.60 -2.43 0.44
N GLN A 78 6.75 -1.81 0.20
CA GLN A 78 7.92 -2.47 -0.39
C GLN A 78 8.50 -3.54 0.53
N ASP A 79 8.74 -3.22 1.81
CA ASP A 79 9.34 -4.13 2.79
C ASP A 79 8.46 -5.35 3.08
N THR A 80 7.14 -5.16 3.04
CA THR A 80 6.14 -6.24 3.19
C THR A 80 5.81 -6.96 1.88
N ARG A 81 6.38 -6.51 0.75
CA ARG A 81 6.08 -6.99 -0.60
C ARG A 81 4.57 -7.01 -0.88
N SER A 82 3.84 -6.05 -0.32
CA SER A 82 2.42 -5.87 -0.57
C SER A 82 2.24 -5.28 -1.97
N ASP A 83 1.61 -6.04 -2.86
CA ASP A 83 1.34 -5.67 -4.25
C ASP A 83 -0.16 -5.64 -4.49
N ASN A 84 -0.58 -4.82 -5.45
CA ASN A 84 -1.99 -4.54 -5.74
C ASN A 84 -2.73 -3.98 -4.51
N VAL A 85 -2.08 -3.06 -3.80
CA VAL A 85 -2.60 -2.45 -2.56
C VAL A 85 -2.54 -0.92 -2.62
N VAL A 86 -3.60 -0.29 -2.14
CA VAL A 86 -3.63 1.12 -1.72
C VAL A 86 -3.72 1.14 -0.19
N LEU A 87 -2.77 1.80 0.45
CA LEU A 87 -2.71 1.95 1.90
C LEU A 87 -2.95 3.41 2.27
N VAL A 88 -4.01 3.67 3.03
CA VAL A 88 -4.41 5.01 3.49
C VAL A 88 -4.35 5.06 5.01
N VAL A 89 -3.76 6.12 5.56
CA VAL A 89 -3.76 6.39 6.99
C VAL A 89 -4.27 7.80 7.25
N SER A 90 -5.31 7.89 8.07
CA SER A 90 -5.82 9.15 8.60
C SER A 90 -5.40 9.36 10.05
N ARG A 91 -5.16 10.62 10.40
CA ARG A 91 -4.81 11.04 11.75
C ARG A 91 -5.54 12.33 12.12
N TRP A 92 -6.08 12.36 13.34
CA TRP A 92 -6.67 13.55 13.95
C TRP A 92 -5.74 14.18 14.99
N TYR A 93 -5.65 15.50 14.99
CA TYR A 93 -4.99 16.25 16.05
C TYR A 93 -5.94 16.41 17.24
N GLY A 94 -5.55 15.84 18.39
CA GLY A 94 -6.33 15.88 19.62
C GLY A 94 -5.89 16.98 20.60
N GLY A 95 -5.18 18.02 20.15
CA GLY A 95 -4.73 19.13 21.02
C GLY A 95 -3.31 18.99 21.60
N ILE A 96 -2.64 17.86 21.39
CA ILE A 96 -1.27 17.62 21.89
C ILE A 96 -0.33 17.24 20.73
N GLN A 97 0.82 17.91 20.65
CA GLN A 97 1.86 17.60 19.68
C GLN A 97 2.63 16.34 20.10
N LEU A 98 2.40 15.23 19.39
CA LEU A 98 3.05 13.94 19.69
C LEU A 98 4.54 13.86 19.30
N GLY A 99 5.14 14.92 18.74
CA GLY A 99 6.53 14.87 18.27
C GLY A 99 6.82 13.64 17.41
N ASN A 100 7.88 12.90 17.71
CA ASN A 100 8.25 11.68 17.00
C ASN A 100 7.31 10.49 17.24
N ASP A 101 6.55 10.46 18.34
CA ASP A 101 5.68 9.33 18.69
C ASP A 101 4.48 9.16 17.74
N ARG A 102 4.10 10.22 17.03
CA ARG A 102 3.09 10.14 15.96
C ARG A 102 3.46 9.07 14.93
N TRP A 103 4.75 8.96 14.60
CA TRP A 103 5.24 8.05 13.58
C TRP A 103 5.15 6.60 14.01
N LYS A 104 5.40 6.33 15.29
CA LYS A 104 5.22 4.99 15.86
C LYS A 104 3.76 4.54 15.69
N ARG A 105 2.80 5.44 15.96
CA ARG A 105 1.36 5.15 15.81
C ARG A 105 0.96 4.94 14.36
N ILE A 106 1.36 5.84 13.45
CA ILE A 106 1.08 5.75 12.01
C ILE A 106 1.61 4.42 11.45
N ASN A 107 2.86 4.07 11.75
CA ASN A 107 3.45 2.82 11.27
C ASN A 107 2.79 1.59 11.86
N GLN A 108 2.39 1.64 13.14
CA GLN A 108 1.73 0.53 13.81
C GLN A 108 0.36 0.25 13.17
N VAL A 109 -0.50 1.26 13.03
CA VAL A 109 -1.83 1.07 12.43
C VAL A 109 -1.75 0.66 10.96
N ALA A 110 -0.75 1.14 10.23
CA ALA A 110 -0.49 0.74 8.85
C ALA A 110 -0.13 -0.75 8.74
N LYS A 111 0.75 -1.25 9.62
CA LYS A 111 1.10 -2.67 9.68
C LYS A 111 -0.09 -3.55 10.06
N GLU A 112 -0.85 -3.12 11.06
CA GLU A 112 -2.07 -3.83 11.48
C GLU A 112 -3.10 -3.91 10.36
N ALA A 113 -3.29 -2.84 9.59
CA ALA A 113 -4.20 -2.84 8.44
C ALA A 113 -3.75 -3.84 7.36
N LEU A 114 -2.44 -3.87 7.04
CA LEU A 114 -1.89 -4.83 6.08
C LEU A 114 -2.07 -6.28 6.56
N GLN A 115 -1.81 -6.55 7.84
CA GLN A 115 -2.00 -7.86 8.45
C GLN A 115 -3.46 -8.30 8.41
N LYS A 116 -4.40 -7.42 8.80
CA LYS A 116 -5.84 -7.70 8.76
C LYS A 116 -6.34 -7.96 7.35
N GLY A 117 -5.77 -7.29 6.35
CA GLY A 117 -6.07 -7.51 4.93
C GLY A 117 -5.31 -8.68 4.30
N ASN A 118 -4.46 -9.39 5.06
CA ASN A 118 -3.67 -10.53 4.59
C ASN A 118 -2.78 -10.21 3.37
N PHE A 119 -2.32 -8.97 3.25
CA PHE A 119 -1.54 -8.46 2.12
C PHE A 119 -0.03 -8.76 2.15
N PRO A 120 0.65 -8.84 3.32
CA PRO A 120 2.07 -9.14 3.35
C PRO A 120 2.33 -10.52 2.76
N ARG A 121 3.26 -10.60 1.79
CA ARG A 121 3.69 -11.90 1.27
C ARG A 121 4.72 -12.53 2.21
N PRO A 122 4.68 -13.85 2.43
CA PRO A 122 5.75 -14.56 3.12
C PRO A 122 7.09 -14.25 2.45
N LYS A 123 8.13 -14.03 3.25
CA LYS A 123 9.49 -14.00 2.72
C LYS A 123 9.84 -15.43 2.33
N GLU A 124 9.90 -15.72 1.03
CA GLU A 124 10.52 -16.94 0.54
C GLU A 124 12.00 -16.94 0.94
N GLY A 125 12.30 -17.75 1.95
CA GLY A 125 13.62 -18.04 2.50
C GLY A 125 13.51 -19.36 3.26
N PRO A 126 14.59 -20.13 3.42
CA PRO A 126 14.52 -21.43 4.08
C PRO A 126 13.95 -21.24 5.49
N ALA A 127 12.95 -22.04 5.84
CA ALA A 127 12.25 -21.95 7.11
C ALA A 127 13.23 -21.92 8.30
N SER A 128 13.25 -20.81 9.06
CA SER A 128 13.40 -20.81 10.53
C SER A 128 13.52 -19.39 11.08
N SER A 129 12.60 -19.04 11.97
CA SER A 129 12.88 -18.74 13.39
C SER A 129 11.75 -17.88 13.95
N ASN A 130 11.10 -18.42 14.97
CA ASN A 130 10.16 -17.72 15.84
C ASN A 130 10.82 -16.45 16.38
N SER A 131 10.31 -15.27 16.01
CA SER A 131 10.59 -14.03 16.75
C SER A 131 9.50 -13.83 17.78
N ALA A 132 9.64 -14.51 18.91
CA ALA A 132 8.96 -14.14 20.14
C ALA A 132 9.32 -12.68 20.47
N SER A 133 8.30 -11.82 20.52
CA SER A 133 8.44 -10.42 20.89
C SER A 133 8.94 -10.32 22.34
N SER A 134 10.22 -10.01 22.55
CA SER A 134 10.74 -9.71 23.89
C SER A 134 10.20 -8.34 24.33
N SER A 135 9.19 -8.36 25.19
CA SER A 135 8.74 -7.21 25.97
C SER A 135 9.87 -6.75 26.90
N LYS A 136 10.57 -5.67 26.51
CA LYS A 136 11.61 -5.03 27.32
C LYS A 136 10.95 -4.31 28.51
N LYS A 137 10.89 -5.00 29.65
CA LYS A 137 10.47 -4.50 30.96
C LYS A 137 11.39 -3.34 31.38
N ARG A 138 10.87 -2.11 31.41
CA ARG A 138 11.55 -0.95 32.03
C ARG A 138 11.58 -1.19 33.55
N ARG A 139 12.77 -1.29 34.14
CA ARG A 139 12.97 -1.31 35.59
C ARG A 139 12.71 0.11 36.13
N ARG A 140 11.98 0.16 37.24
CA ARG A 140 11.81 1.34 38.09
C ARG A 140 13.14 1.75 38.71
#